data_AF-A0AB35M729-F1
#
_entry.id   AF-A0AB35M729-F1
#
_cell.length_a   1.000
_cell.length_b   1.000
_cell.length_c   1.000
_cell.angle_alpha   90.00
_cell.angle_beta   90.00
_cell.angle_gamma   90.00
#
_symmetry.space_group_name_H-M   'P 1'
#
loop_
_entity.id
_entity.type
_entity.pdbx_description
1 polymer ?
#
loop_
_entity_poly.entity_id
_entity_poly.type
_entity_poly.pdbx_seq_one_letter_code
_entity_poly.pdbx_strand_id
1 'polypeptide(L)'
;MTTSAQTKTDSAAQARREAQRITLIGAALDGVVGVAKLIVGKLVGSQALMADGIHSLSDLVTDAFVLVATHFGRQAPDRSHPWGHERIETLGTLVLGSLLIAVAGAIGWEGVLRSWELIFGTLSIPLPGALGIGVAVISLIAKEAIFRATLKVARKQKSRLLEANAWHSRSDALSTVAVLVGLIGTQLGAGWMDGIAAIIVAVMVGKIGISLAWEASRELIDTALPREQQRAMSECLLSLPEVRGAHDLRSRTLAGRIVLEVHLLVAPRISVSEGHAIGHHAVARLKSEFPQLSDVLYHIDPEDDSHIGQADTTHPTPMQPLPLRSEIITALDVCWQLHPVWQERSGLMLHYVNHVTTPPSAPSSAPHVDVQLEVAEQAFTSLSECNLAPSSRNTTVDELQRLAKDIRWLGTIRLSIISRAQDAET
;
A
#
# COMPACT_ATOMS: atom_id res chain seq x y z
N MET A 1 -13.88 35.01 -19.68
CA MET A 1 -13.17 33.95 -18.93
C MET A 1 -13.35 32.54 -19.52
N THR A 2 -14.40 32.27 -20.31
CA THR A 2 -14.69 30.97 -20.93
C THR A 2 -13.70 30.56 -22.04
N THR A 3 -13.20 31.49 -22.84
CA THR A 3 -12.30 31.18 -23.98
C THR A 3 -10.97 30.56 -23.55
N SER A 4 -10.35 31.05 -22.45
CA SER A 4 -9.04 30.56 -21.98
C SER A 4 -9.06 29.18 -21.33
N ALA A 5 -10.19 28.80 -20.73
CA ALA A 5 -10.39 27.46 -20.17
C ALA A 5 -10.56 26.45 -21.31
N GLN A 6 -11.32 26.83 -22.34
CA GLN A 6 -11.61 25.99 -23.51
C GLN A 6 -10.35 25.67 -24.33
N THR A 7 -9.47 26.67 -24.56
CA THR A 7 -8.18 26.45 -25.26
C THR A 7 -7.23 25.51 -24.49
N LYS A 8 -7.26 25.54 -23.15
CA LYS A 8 -6.43 24.63 -22.32
C LYS A 8 -6.92 23.19 -22.38
N THR A 9 -8.24 22.96 -22.30
CA THR A 9 -8.84 21.64 -22.45
C THR A 9 -8.63 21.05 -23.84
N ASP A 10 -8.71 21.85 -24.90
CA ASP A 10 -8.47 21.40 -26.27
C ASP A 10 -7.00 21.01 -26.49
N SER A 11 -6.06 21.78 -25.94
CA SER A 11 -4.63 21.44 -26.03
C SER A 11 -4.27 20.16 -25.24
N ALA A 12 -4.91 19.95 -24.08
CA ALA A 12 -4.70 18.76 -23.25
C ALA A 12 -5.29 17.50 -23.90
N ALA A 13 -6.48 17.61 -24.50
CA ALA A 13 -7.08 16.54 -25.28
C ALA A 13 -6.25 16.20 -26.53
N GLN A 14 -5.71 17.21 -27.21
CA GLN A 14 -4.84 17.02 -28.37
C GLN A 14 -3.50 16.36 -28.00
N ALA A 15 -2.87 16.78 -26.90
CA ALA A 15 -1.65 16.14 -26.39
C ALA A 15 -1.88 14.67 -26.03
N ARG A 16 -3.01 14.37 -25.35
CA ARG A 16 -3.39 12.99 -24.98
C ARG A 16 -3.62 12.11 -26.22
N ARG A 17 -4.27 12.64 -27.26
CA ARG A 17 -4.46 11.93 -28.54
C ARG A 17 -3.13 11.70 -29.27
N GLU A 18 -2.23 12.67 -29.28
CA GLU A 18 -0.89 12.54 -29.90
C GLU A 18 -0.05 11.47 -29.17
N ALA A 19 -0.11 11.44 -27.83
CA ALA A 19 0.53 10.42 -27.00
C ALA A 19 -0.05 9.02 -27.24
N GLN A 20 -1.38 8.87 -27.21
CA GLN A 20 -2.04 7.59 -27.49
C GLN A 20 -1.73 7.08 -28.90
N ARG A 21 -1.74 7.97 -29.89
CA ARG A 21 -1.44 7.61 -31.28
C ARG A 21 -0.01 7.10 -31.44
N ILE A 22 0.97 7.76 -30.83
CA ILE A 22 2.37 7.33 -30.98
C ILE A 22 2.65 6.02 -30.25
N THR A 23 2.04 5.81 -29.08
CA THR A 23 2.10 4.52 -28.37
C THR A 23 1.46 3.41 -29.19
N LEU A 24 0.28 3.63 -29.79
CA LEU A 24 -0.39 2.63 -30.62
C LEU A 24 0.40 2.29 -31.89
N ILE A 25 1.01 3.30 -32.54
CA ILE A 25 1.89 3.08 -33.69
C ILE A 25 3.12 2.27 -33.26
N GLY A 26 3.70 2.58 -32.10
CA GLY A 26 4.81 1.84 -31.53
C GLY A 26 4.48 0.37 -31.34
N ALA A 27 3.41 0.08 -30.59
CA ALA A 27 2.93 -1.27 -30.33
C ALA A 27 2.61 -2.05 -31.61
N ALA A 28 1.97 -1.42 -32.60
CA ALA A 28 1.69 -2.05 -33.88
C ALA A 28 2.97 -2.40 -34.66
N LEU A 29 3.96 -1.52 -34.66
CA LEU A 29 5.23 -1.78 -35.34
C LEU A 29 6.02 -2.87 -34.62
N ASP A 30 6.09 -2.86 -33.29
CA ASP A 30 6.76 -3.90 -32.50
C ASP A 30 6.10 -5.27 -32.73
N GLY A 31 4.78 -5.32 -32.82
CA GLY A 31 4.04 -6.53 -33.20
C GLY A 31 4.40 -7.03 -34.60
N VAL A 32 4.35 -6.16 -35.61
CA VAL A 32 4.68 -6.53 -37.01
C VAL A 32 6.13 -6.99 -37.13
N VAL A 33 7.06 -6.25 -36.52
CA VAL A 33 8.49 -6.57 -36.53
C VAL A 33 8.77 -7.85 -35.75
N GLY A 34 8.13 -8.06 -34.61
CA GLY A 34 8.22 -9.30 -33.82
C GLY A 34 7.79 -10.53 -34.62
N VAL A 35 6.62 -10.47 -35.26
CA VAL A 35 6.13 -11.56 -36.14
C VAL A 35 7.09 -11.81 -37.30
N ALA A 36 7.59 -10.75 -37.96
CA ALA A 36 8.54 -10.88 -39.05
C ALA A 36 9.84 -11.59 -38.61
N LYS A 37 10.38 -11.23 -37.43
CA LYS A 37 11.54 -11.89 -36.84
C LYS A 37 11.30 -13.36 -36.53
N LEU A 38 10.13 -13.73 -36.02
CA LEU A 38 9.81 -15.13 -35.76
C LEU A 38 9.76 -15.96 -37.04
N ILE A 39 9.08 -15.46 -38.07
CA ILE A 39 8.95 -16.15 -39.35
C ILE A 39 10.33 -16.32 -39.97
N VAL A 40 11.10 -15.24 -40.07
CA VAL A 40 12.43 -15.25 -40.69
C VAL A 40 13.42 -16.04 -39.84
N GLY A 41 13.41 -15.88 -38.52
CA GLY A 41 14.24 -16.66 -37.60
C GLY A 41 14.02 -18.16 -37.76
N LYS A 42 12.76 -18.60 -37.89
CA LYS A 42 12.43 -20.00 -38.17
C LYS A 42 12.88 -20.46 -39.55
N LEU A 43 12.63 -19.67 -40.59
CA LEU A 43 13.02 -20.00 -41.97
C LEU A 43 14.53 -20.17 -42.13
N VAL A 44 15.27 -19.37 -41.37
CA VAL A 44 16.71 -19.26 -41.48
C VAL A 44 17.45 -19.99 -40.33
N GLY A 45 16.71 -20.59 -39.40
CA GLY A 45 17.26 -21.41 -38.31
C GLY A 45 17.97 -20.62 -37.20
N SER A 46 17.83 -19.30 -37.14
CA SER A 46 18.46 -18.45 -36.10
C SER A 46 17.61 -18.41 -34.82
N GLN A 47 18.18 -18.88 -33.72
CA GLN A 47 17.55 -18.79 -32.41
C GLN A 47 17.64 -17.40 -31.82
N ALA A 48 18.71 -16.64 -32.09
CA ALA A 48 18.80 -15.28 -31.59
C ALA A 48 17.69 -14.41 -32.18
N LEU A 49 17.43 -14.56 -33.48
CA LEU A 49 16.37 -13.82 -34.16
C LEU A 49 14.98 -14.27 -33.70
N MET A 50 14.79 -15.57 -33.45
CA MET A 50 13.56 -16.08 -32.84
C MET A 50 13.37 -15.52 -31.43
N ALA A 51 14.40 -15.54 -30.58
CA ALA A 51 14.37 -15.03 -29.21
C ALA A 51 14.00 -13.54 -29.16
N ASP A 52 14.59 -12.73 -30.04
CA ASP A 52 14.28 -11.29 -30.16
C ASP A 52 12.87 -11.03 -30.72
N GLY A 53 12.37 -11.92 -31.58
CA GLY A 53 10.98 -11.93 -32.02
C GLY A 53 10.02 -12.25 -30.88
N ILE A 54 10.33 -13.28 -30.06
CA ILE A 54 9.55 -13.65 -28.89
C ILE A 54 9.56 -12.51 -27.87
N HIS A 55 10.72 -11.91 -27.58
CA HIS A 55 10.84 -10.74 -26.71
C HIS A 55 9.91 -9.60 -27.16
N SER A 56 9.97 -9.23 -28.44
CA SER A 56 9.14 -8.15 -28.98
C SER A 56 7.63 -8.47 -28.92
N LEU A 57 7.24 -9.74 -29.07
CA LEU A 57 5.84 -10.15 -28.89
C LEU A 57 5.43 -10.22 -27.43
N SER A 58 6.33 -10.64 -26.54
CA SER A 58 6.13 -10.65 -25.09
C SER A 58 5.85 -9.25 -24.56
N ASP A 59 6.53 -8.22 -25.08
CA ASP A 59 6.25 -6.82 -24.75
C ASP A 59 4.83 -6.42 -25.18
N LEU A 60 4.43 -6.75 -26.42
CA LEU A 60 3.07 -6.47 -26.90
C LEU A 60 1.98 -7.19 -26.09
N VAL A 61 2.22 -8.46 -25.74
CA VAL A 61 1.31 -9.25 -24.90
C VAL A 61 1.24 -8.65 -23.50
N THR A 62 2.37 -8.20 -22.95
CA THR A 62 2.43 -7.52 -21.65
C THR A 62 1.60 -6.25 -21.66
N ASP A 63 1.76 -5.39 -22.67
CA ASP A 63 0.98 -4.16 -22.81
C ASP A 63 -0.52 -4.43 -22.92
N ALA A 64 -0.91 -5.39 -23.76
CA ALA A 64 -2.30 -5.80 -23.91
C ALA A 64 -2.85 -6.39 -22.60
N PHE A 65 -2.06 -7.20 -21.92
CA PHE A 65 -2.41 -7.81 -20.66
C PHE A 65 -2.62 -6.76 -19.56
N VAL A 66 -1.71 -5.79 -19.44
CA VAL A 66 -1.85 -4.65 -18.50
C VAL A 66 -3.14 -3.90 -18.76
N LEU A 67 -3.47 -3.59 -20.03
CA LEU A 67 -4.73 -2.92 -20.35
C LEU A 67 -5.97 -3.70 -19.89
N VAL A 68 -5.96 -5.02 -20.08
CA VAL A 68 -7.06 -5.91 -19.67
C VAL A 68 -7.10 -6.02 -18.13
N ALA A 69 -5.96 -6.31 -17.50
CA ALA A 69 -5.84 -6.49 -16.06
C ALA A 69 -6.23 -5.22 -15.31
N THR A 70 -5.79 -4.05 -15.76
CA THR A 70 -6.21 -2.76 -15.19
C THR A 70 -7.70 -2.48 -15.43
N HIS A 71 -8.28 -2.91 -16.56
CA HIS A 71 -9.72 -2.77 -16.79
C HIS A 71 -10.55 -3.57 -15.76
N PHE A 72 -10.17 -4.83 -15.52
CA PHE A 72 -10.84 -5.67 -14.51
C PHE A 72 -10.48 -5.25 -13.07
N GLY A 73 -9.24 -4.84 -12.83
CA GLY A 73 -8.75 -4.44 -11.51
C GLY A 73 -9.37 -3.13 -11.00
N ARG A 74 -9.78 -2.24 -11.92
CA ARG A 74 -10.43 -0.96 -11.59
C ARG A 74 -11.94 -1.04 -11.41
N GLN A 75 -12.52 -2.24 -11.42
CA GLN A 75 -13.93 -2.40 -11.10
C GLN A 75 -14.18 -2.03 -9.64
N ALA A 76 -15.26 -1.28 -9.40
CA ALA A 76 -15.65 -0.87 -8.07
C ALA A 76 -15.90 -2.08 -7.15
N PRO A 77 -15.77 -1.92 -5.83
CA PRO A 77 -16.14 -2.96 -4.88
C PRO A 77 -17.57 -3.47 -5.07
N ASP A 78 -17.76 -4.77 -4.90
CA ASP A 78 -19.06 -5.44 -4.94
C ASP A 78 -19.28 -6.30 -3.69
N ARG A 79 -20.41 -7.01 -3.61
CA ARG A 79 -20.76 -7.82 -2.42
C ARG A 79 -19.81 -9.01 -2.20
N SER A 80 -19.25 -9.58 -3.28
CA SER A 80 -18.26 -10.66 -3.22
C SER A 80 -16.84 -10.15 -2.99
N HIS A 81 -16.56 -8.90 -3.36
CA HIS A 81 -15.25 -8.25 -3.25
C HIS A 81 -15.39 -6.86 -2.59
N PRO A 82 -15.60 -6.78 -1.27
CA PRO A 82 -15.80 -5.51 -0.56
C PRO A 82 -14.59 -4.57 -0.62
N TRP A 83 -13.39 -5.12 -0.85
CA TRP A 83 -12.14 -4.38 -1.01
C TRP A 83 -11.83 -4.01 -2.47
N GLY A 84 -12.70 -4.38 -3.41
CA GLY A 84 -12.49 -4.18 -4.85
C GLY A 84 -11.72 -5.31 -5.53
N HIS A 85 -11.44 -5.10 -6.81
CA HIS A 85 -10.86 -6.12 -7.71
C HIS A 85 -9.37 -5.89 -7.99
N GLU A 86 -8.73 -4.97 -7.27
CA GLU A 86 -7.36 -4.51 -7.55
C GLU A 86 -6.33 -5.66 -7.58
N ARG A 87 -6.51 -6.71 -6.76
CA ARG A 87 -5.64 -7.90 -6.76
C ARG A 87 -5.65 -8.71 -8.05
N ILE A 88 -6.62 -8.52 -8.94
CA ILE A 88 -6.62 -9.14 -10.27
C ILE A 88 -5.41 -8.65 -11.08
N GLU A 89 -5.02 -7.38 -10.91
CA GLU A 89 -3.85 -6.81 -11.57
C GLU A 89 -2.56 -7.48 -11.06
N THR A 90 -2.45 -7.66 -9.75
CA THR A 90 -1.33 -8.37 -9.09
C THR A 90 -1.24 -9.82 -9.55
N LEU A 91 -2.35 -10.56 -9.52
CA LEU A 91 -2.41 -11.95 -9.96
C LEU A 91 -2.03 -12.08 -11.44
N GLY A 92 -2.54 -11.16 -12.25
CA GLY A 92 -2.22 -11.10 -13.66
C GLY A 92 -0.73 -10.87 -13.92
N THR A 93 -0.13 -9.92 -13.20
CA THR A 93 1.31 -9.63 -13.27
C THR A 93 2.14 -10.84 -12.87
N LEU A 94 1.70 -11.60 -11.86
CA LEU A 94 2.35 -12.85 -11.45
C LEU A 94 2.31 -13.93 -12.54
N VAL A 95 1.14 -14.13 -13.17
CA VAL A 95 0.97 -15.08 -14.28
C VAL A 95 1.84 -14.70 -15.47
N LEU A 96 1.84 -13.42 -15.83
CA LEU A 96 2.65 -12.89 -16.93
C LEU A 96 4.15 -13.06 -16.65
N GLY A 97 4.62 -12.67 -15.46
CA GLY A 97 6.02 -12.86 -15.06
C GLY A 97 6.44 -14.33 -15.11
N SER A 98 5.57 -15.24 -14.65
CA SER A 98 5.80 -16.68 -14.71
C SER A 98 5.88 -17.21 -16.14
N LEU A 99 5.02 -16.72 -17.04
CA LEU A 99 5.06 -17.08 -18.46
C LEU A 99 6.36 -16.61 -19.13
N LEU A 100 6.80 -15.39 -18.85
CA LEU A 100 8.07 -14.85 -19.37
C LEU A 100 9.27 -15.67 -18.88
N ILE A 101 9.27 -16.11 -17.63
CA ILE A 101 10.31 -17.01 -17.08
C ILE A 101 10.32 -18.34 -17.83
N ALA A 102 9.15 -18.96 -18.06
CA ALA A 102 9.05 -20.22 -18.79
C ALA A 102 9.56 -20.09 -20.24
N VAL A 103 9.17 -19.02 -20.92
CA VAL A 103 9.61 -18.70 -22.28
C VAL A 103 11.13 -18.45 -22.34
N ALA A 104 11.67 -17.67 -21.41
CA ALA A 104 13.11 -17.44 -21.28
C ALA A 104 13.86 -18.75 -21.02
N GLY A 105 13.34 -19.62 -20.16
CA GLY A 105 13.91 -20.94 -19.90
C GLY A 105 13.94 -21.82 -21.14
N ALA A 106 12.86 -21.84 -21.93
CA ALA A 106 12.80 -22.59 -23.19
C ALA A 106 13.83 -22.08 -24.22
N ILE A 107 13.89 -20.77 -24.44
CA ILE A 107 14.86 -20.14 -25.36
C ILE A 107 16.30 -20.41 -24.88
N GLY A 108 16.58 -20.24 -23.60
CA GLY A 108 17.90 -20.46 -23.01
C GLY A 108 18.34 -21.91 -23.13
N TRP A 109 17.45 -22.87 -22.86
CA TRP A 109 17.71 -24.30 -22.99
C TRP A 109 18.03 -24.70 -24.44
N GLU A 110 17.22 -24.24 -25.41
CA GLU A 110 17.49 -24.46 -26.83
C GLU A 110 18.80 -23.80 -27.29
N GLY A 111 19.10 -22.60 -26.79
CA GLY A 111 20.35 -21.89 -27.06
C GLY A 111 21.58 -22.67 -26.57
N VAL A 112 21.52 -23.25 -25.38
CA VAL A 112 22.60 -24.08 -24.82
C VAL A 112 22.79 -25.36 -25.62
N LEU A 113 21.71 -26.11 -25.89
CA LEU A 113 21.77 -27.35 -26.66
C LEU A 113 22.38 -27.14 -28.04
N ARG A 114 21.92 -26.13 -28.78
CA ARG A 114 22.45 -25.85 -30.12
C ARG A 114 23.89 -25.37 -30.08
N SER A 115 24.24 -24.51 -29.13
CA SER A 115 25.64 -24.07 -28.96
C SER A 115 26.55 -25.26 -28.70
N TRP A 116 26.12 -26.20 -27.86
CA TRP A 116 26.85 -27.44 -27.58
C TRP A 116 27.01 -28.30 -28.84
N GLU A 117 25.94 -28.59 -29.56
CA GLU A 117 25.97 -29.41 -30.79
C GLU A 117 26.84 -28.79 -31.91
N LEU A 118 26.83 -27.46 -32.03
CA LEU A 118 27.66 -26.71 -33.00
C LEU A 118 29.14 -26.72 -32.63
N ILE A 119 29.48 -26.68 -31.33
CA ILE A 119 30.86 -26.72 -30.85
C ILE A 119 31.45 -28.14 -30.98
N PHE A 120 30.65 -29.17 -30.73
CA PHE A 120 31.10 -30.58 -30.76
C PHE A 120 30.82 -31.29 -32.09
N GLY A 121 30.33 -30.57 -33.11
CA GLY A 121 30.36 -30.99 -34.52
C GLY A 121 29.23 -31.91 -34.98
N THR A 122 28.12 -31.99 -34.27
CA THR A 122 27.00 -32.90 -34.59
C THR A 122 25.91 -32.27 -35.46
N LEU A 123 25.91 -30.94 -35.66
CA LEU A 123 24.88 -30.22 -36.42
C LEU A 123 25.49 -29.33 -37.51
N SER A 124 24.88 -29.35 -38.71
CA SER A 124 25.10 -28.35 -39.77
C SER A 124 23.81 -27.54 -39.93
N ILE A 125 23.82 -26.30 -39.43
CA ILE A 125 22.67 -25.39 -39.51
C ILE A 125 22.82 -24.53 -40.78
N PRO A 126 21.75 -24.28 -41.56
CA PRO A 126 21.80 -23.33 -42.66
C PRO A 126 22.30 -21.96 -42.17
N LEU A 127 23.21 -21.33 -42.92
CA LEU A 127 23.71 -20.02 -42.56
C LEU A 127 22.55 -19.01 -42.54
N PRO A 128 22.53 -18.07 -41.58
CA PRO A 128 21.51 -17.04 -41.48
C PRO A 128 21.27 -16.22 -42.77
N GLY A 129 22.29 -16.17 -43.63
CA GLY A 129 22.23 -15.52 -44.93
C GLY A 129 21.90 -14.03 -44.84
N ALA A 130 21.70 -13.41 -45.99
CA ALA A 130 21.37 -11.98 -46.06
C ALA A 130 19.97 -11.66 -45.48
N LEU A 131 19.07 -12.64 -45.44
CA LEU A 131 17.69 -12.45 -44.99
C LEU A 131 17.59 -12.22 -43.47
N GLY A 132 18.26 -13.04 -42.65
CA GLY A 132 18.24 -12.88 -41.20
C GLY A 132 18.85 -11.54 -40.76
N ILE A 133 20.00 -11.18 -41.34
CA ILE A 133 20.68 -9.91 -41.08
C ILE A 133 19.81 -8.73 -41.55
N GLY A 134 19.24 -8.81 -42.76
CA GLY A 134 18.38 -7.76 -43.31
C GLY A 134 17.19 -7.43 -42.41
N VAL A 135 16.51 -8.45 -41.89
CA VAL A 135 15.36 -8.28 -40.98
C VAL A 135 15.79 -7.70 -39.63
N ALA A 136 16.92 -8.14 -39.07
CA ALA A 136 17.46 -7.58 -37.83
C ALA A 136 17.86 -6.09 -38.00
N VAL A 137 18.48 -5.71 -39.12
CA VAL A 137 18.80 -4.31 -39.43
C VAL A 137 17.54 -3.47 -39.59
N ILE A 138 16.55 -3.95 -40.35
CA ILE A 138 15.27 -3.24 -40.53
C ILE A 138 14.59 -3.04 -39.18
N SER A 139 14.59 -4.06 -38.31
CA SER A 139 14.06 -3.93 -36.96
C SER A 139 14.81 -2.90 -36.12
N LEU A 140 16.14 -2.88 -36.19
CA LEU A 140 16.95 -1.93 -35.43
C LEU A 140 16.63 -0.49 -35.83
N ILE A 141 16.51 -0.24 -37.14
CA ILE A 141 16.11 1.06 -37.69
C ILE A 141 14.68 1.42 -37.26
N ALA A 142 13.75 0.47 -37.31
CA ALA A 142 12.37 0.68 -36.90
C ALA A 142 12.26 1.07 -35.41
N LYS A 143 12.95 0.34 -34.52
CA LYS A 143 12.98 0.65 -33.07
C LYS A 143 13.63 2.01 -32.79
N GLU A 144 14.73 2.34 -33.45
CA GLU A 144 15.38 3.65 -33.32
C GLU A 144 14.47 4.80 -33.84
N ALA A 145 13.71 4.56 -34.91
CA ALA A 145 12.75 5.53 -35.44
C ALA A 145 11.61 5.80 -34.46
N ILE A 146 11.04 4.75 -33.84
CA ILE A 146 10.04 4.87 -32.77
C ILE A 146 10.61 5.59 -31.57
N PHE A 147 11.80 5.22 -31.12
CA PHE A 147 12.46 5.88 -30.00
C PHE A 147 12.53 7.39 -30.22
N ARG A 148 13.04 7.82 -31.39
CA ARG A 148 13.15 9.26 -31.72
C ARG A 148 11.79 9.94 -31.80
N ALA A 149 10.80 9.28 -32.41
CA ALA A 149 9.47 9.83 -32.54
C ALA A 149 8.80 10.00 -31.16
N THR A 150 8.83 8.96 -30.32
CA THR A 150 8.29 8.98 -28.95
C THR A 150 9.01 10.00 -28.08
N LEU A 151 10.34 10.09 -28.15
CA LEU A 151 11.12 11.07 -27.40
C LEU A 151 10.80 12.52 -27.81
N LYS A 152 10.57 12.77 -29.11
CA LYS A 152 10.16 14.08 -29.61
C LYS A 152 8.80 14.49 -29.03
N VAL A 153 7.84 13.57 -29.01
CA VAL A 153 6.52 13.79 -28.41
C VAL A 153 6.62 13.96 -26.89
N ALA A 154 7.41 13.13 -26.21
CA ALA A 154 7.65 13.21 -24.77
C ALA A 154 8.18 14.58 -24.34
N ARG A 155 9.20 15.09 -25.04
CA ARG A 155 9.81 16.41 -24.75
C ARG A 155 8.85 17.55 -25.05
N LYS A 156 8.11 17.48 -26.18
CA LYS A 156 7.09 18.48 -26.54
C LYS A 156 6.01 18.58 -25.46
N GLN A 157 5.62 17.44 -24.88
CA GLN A 157 4.58 17.36 -23.85
C GLN A 157 5.10 17.46 -22.41
N LYS A 158 6.44 17.57 -22.22
CA LYS A 158 7.11 17.52 -20.91
C LYS A 158 6.67 16.31 -20.07
N SER A 159 6.40 15.18 -20.72
CA SER A 159 5.90 13.96 -20.07
C SER A 159 7.06 13.02 -19.73
N ARG A 160 7.38 12.92 -18.44
CA ARG A 160 8.39 11.98 -17.92
C ARG A 160 8.02 10.51 -18.22
N LEU A 161 6.73 10.20 -18.24
CA LEU A 161 6.22 8.86 -18.53
C LEU A 161 6.48 8.46 -19.99
N LEU A 162 6.21 9.36 -20.95
CA LEU A 162 6.52 9.11 -22.36
C LEU A 162 8.03 9.06 -22.61
N GLU A 163 8.82 9.82 -21.85
CA GLU A 163 10.29 9.76 -21.94
C GLU A 163 10.81 8.41 -21.44
N ALA A 164 10.31 7.91 -20.31
CA ALA A 164 10.62 6.57 -19.82
C ALA A 164 10.25 5.48 -20.85
N ASN A 165 9.07 5.58 -21.47
CA ASN A 165 8.65 4.65 -22.52
C ASN A 165 9.58 4.68 -23.75
N ALA A 166 10.05 5.86 -24.15
CA ALA A 166 11.03 5.96 -25.23
C ALA A 166 12.34 5.25 -24.86
N TRP A 167 12.87 5.50 -23.65
CA TRP A 167 14.10 4.83 -23.18
C TRP A 167 13.95 3.32 -23.05
N HIS A 168 12.76 2.83 -22.69
CA HIS A 168 12.44 1.41 -22.68
C HIS A 168 12.60 0.79 -24.08
N SER A 169 11.93 1.36 -25.09
CA SER A 169 12.06 0.93 -26.50
C SER A 169 13.52 0.96 -27.00
N ARG A 170 14.34 1.90 -26.53
CA ARG A 170 15.77 1.95 -26.83
C ARG A 170 16.56 0.81 -26.17
N SER A 171 16.20 0.42 -24.95
CA SER A 171 16.77 -0.77 -24.31
C SER A 171 16.49 -2.03 -25.13
N ASP A 172 15.31 -2.13 -25.74
CA ASP A 172 14.97 -3.27 -26.60
C ASP A 172 15.74 -3.26 -27.91
N ALA A 173 16.08 -2.08 -28.43
CA ALA A 173 16.98 -1.96 -29.58
C ALA A 173 18.38 -2.51 -29.28
N LEU A 174 18.88 -2.37 -28.04
CA LEU A 174 20.17 -2.94 -27.62
C LEU A 174 20.13 -4.48 -27.63
N SER A 175 19.00 -5.10 -27.28
CA SER A 175 18.79 -6.54 -27.41
C SER A 175 18.91 -6.99 -28.88
N THR A 176 18.28 -6.26 -29.79
CA THR A 176 18.39 -6.50 -31.25
C THR A 176 19.83 -6.30 -31.77
N VAL A 177 20.64 -5.43 -31.15
CA VAL A 177 22.08 -5.32 -31.49
C VAL A 177 22.84 -6.60 -31.11
N ALA A 178 22.57 -7.20 -29.94
CA ALA A 178 23.20 -8.46 -29.54
C ALA A 178 22.89 -9.58 -30.54
N VAL A 179 21.65 -9.62 -31.03
CA VAL A 179 21.19 -10.55 -32.07
C VAL A 179 21.91 -10.31 -33.39
N LEU A 180 22.04 -9.05 -33.82
CA LEU A 180 22.77 -8.69 -35.02
C LEU A 180 24.24 -9.17 -34.97
N VAL A 181 24.91 -8.97 -33.83
CA VAL A 181 26.28 -9.45 -33.61
C VAL A 181 26.35 -10.98 -33.70
N GLY A 182 25.39 -11.69 -33.10
CA GLY A 182 25.28 -13.15 -33.19
C GLY A 182 25.10 -13.67 -34.63
N LEU A 183 24.22 -13.01 -35.39
CA LEU A 183 23.95 -13.32 -36.80
C LEU A 183 25.17 -13.09 -37.69
N ILE A 184 25.83 -11.93 -37.55
CA ILE A 184 27.05 -11.61 -38.32
C ILE A 184 28.17 -12.59 -37.97
N GLY A 185 28.36 -12.90 -36.68
CA GLY A 185 29.34 -13.88 -36.23
C GLY A 185 29.13 -15.27 -36.84
N THR A 186 27.87 -15.71 -36.88
CA THR A 186 27.47 -16.98 -37.52
C THR A 186 27.76 -16.96 -39.02
N GLN A 187 27.53 -15.84 -39.70
CA GLN A 187 27.85 -15.67 -41.12
C GLN A 187 29.36 -15.71 -41.41
N LEU A 188 30.20 -15.30 -40.45
CA LEU A 188 31.66 -15.36 -40.52
C LEU A 188 32.24 -16.74 -40.14
N GLY A 189 31.39 -17.73 -39.89
CA GLY A 189 31.79 -19.11 -39.55
C GLY A 189 31.77 -19.44 -38.06
N ALA A 190 31.44 -18.48 -37.18
CA ALA A 190 31.31 -18.72 -35.74
C ALA A 190 29.86 -19.08 -35.37
N GLY A 191 29.41 -20.28 -35.76
CA GLY A 191 28.01 -20.70 -35.63
C GLY A 191 27.45 -20.72 -34.20
N TRP A 192 28.31 -20.84 -33.19
CA TRP A 192 27.93 -20.76 -31.78
C TRP A 192 27.51 -19.35 -31.33
N MET A 193 27.83 -18.31 -32.08
CA MET A 193 27.51 -16.92 -31.71
C MET A 193 26.00 -16.63 -31.71
N ASP A 194 25.23 -17.27 -32.59
CA ASP A 194 23.76 -17.17 -32.58
C ASP A 194 23.16 -17.77 -31.30
N GLY A 195 23.67 -18.93 -30.85
CA GLY A 195 23.23 -19.55 -29.61
C GLY A 195 23.56 -18.70 -28.38
N ILE A 196 24.76 -18.09 -28.32
CA ILE A 196 25.11 -17.16 -27.24
C ILE A 196 24.23 -15.91 -27.26
N ALA A 197 23.97 -15.34 -28.45
CA ALA A 197 23.06 -14.20 -28.55
C ALA A 197 21.64 -14.56 -28.08
N ALA A 198 21.13 -15.75 -28.41
CA ALA A 198 19.86 -16.25 -27.88
C ALA A 198 19.86 -16.38 -26.34
N ILE A 199 20.94 -16.89 -25.75
CA ILE A 199 21.10 -16.98 -24.28
C ILE A 199 21.10 -15.60 -23.64
N ILE A 200 21.79 -14.62 -24.23
CA ILE A 200 21.80 -13.23 -23.71
C ILE A 200 20.37 -12.67 -23.69
N VAL A 201 19.61 -12.82 -24.79
CA VAL A 201 18.22 -12.37 -24.86
C VAL A 201 17.36 -13.12 -23.83
N ALA A 202 17.53 -14.44 -23.69
CA ALA A 202 16.82 -15.24 -22.69
C ALA A 202 17.07 -14.73 -21.26
N VAL A 203 18.31 -14.40 -20.91
CA VAL A 203 18.64 -13.82 -19.58
C VAL A 203 17.96 -12.47 -19.37
N MET A 204 17.91 -11.62 -20.40
CA MET A 204 17.22 -10.33 -20.33
C MET A 204 15.72 -10.50 -20.09
N VAL A 205 15.05 -11.35 -20.87
CA VAL A 205 13.61 -11.66 -20.73
C VAL A 205 13.33 -12.29 -19.37
N GLY A 206 14.15 -13.27 -18.96
CA GLY A 206 14.00 -13.96 -17.68
C GLY A 206 14.14 -13.02 -16.49
N LYS A 207 15.07 -12.06 -16.54
CA LYS A 207 15.22 -11.03 -15.49
C LYS A 207 13.97 -10.17 -15.34
N ILE A 208 13.34 -9.76 -16.45
CA ILE A 208 12.08 -9.00 -16.43
C ILE A 208 10.97 -9.85 -15.82
N GLY A 209 10.82 -11.10 -16.28
CA GLY A 209 9.82 -12.03 -15.74
C GLY A 209 9.98 -12.30 -14.25
N ILE A 210 11.21 -12.49 -13.76
CA ILE A 210 11.53 -12.66 -12.33
C ILE A 210 11.17 -11.40 -11.55
N SER A 211 11.51 -10.20 -12.04
CA SER A 211 11.17 -8.95 -11.34
C SER A 211 9.66 -8.81 -11.16
N LEU A 212 8.89 -9.00 -12.25
CA LEU A 212 7.42 -8.93 -12.22
C LEU A 212 6.82 -9.97 -11.29
N ALA A 213 7.26 -11.22 -11.38
CA ALA A 213 6.77 -12.29 -10.51
C ALA A 213 7.11 -12.04 -9.04
N TRP A 214 8.31 -11.54 -8.75
CA TRP A 214 8.76 -11.24 -7.38
C TRP A 214 8.01 -10.05 -6.78
N GLU A 215 7.85 -8.97 -7.53
CA GLU A 215 7.10 -7.79 -7.11
C GLU A 215 5.62 -8.14 -6.84
N ALA A 216 4.98 -8.86 -7.77
CA ALA A 216 3.61 -9.31 -7.60
C ALA A 216 3.45 -10.30 -6.42
N SER A 217 4.42 -11.20 -6.22
CA SER A 217 4.41 -12.13 -5.08
C SER A 217 4.53 -11.37 -3.75
N ARG A 218 5.41 -10.37 -3.67
CA ARG A 218 5.57 -9.52 -2.49
C ARG A 218 4.29 -8.76 -2.17
N GLU A 219 3.61 -8.25 -3.18
CA GLU A 219 2.33 -7.58 -3.01
C GLU A 219 1.23 -8.57 -2.55
N LEU A 220 1.21 -9.80 -3.08
CA LEU A 220 0.23 -10.81 -2.72
C LEU A 220 0.35 -11.28 -1.25
N ILE A 221 1.57 -11.33 -0.71
CA ILE A 221 1.83 -11.68 0.69
C ILE A 221 1.77 -10.47 1.64
N ASP A 222 1.21 -9.34 1.18
CA ASP A 222 1.07 -8.09 1.95
C ASP A 222 2.42 -7.61 2.54
N THR A 223 3.48 -7.63 1.72
CA THR A 223 4.80 -7.15 2.15
C THR A 223 4.72 -5.68 2.55
N ALA A 224 5.23 -5.38 3.75
CA ALA A 224 5.27 -4.03 4.28
C ALA A 224 6.13 -3.07 3.46
N LEU A 225 5.81 -1.78 3.54
CA LEU A 225 6.60 -0.71 2.91
C LEU A 225 8.04 -0.67 3.43
N PRO A 226 8.99 -0.08 2.68
CA PRO A 226 10.32 0.18 3.18
C PRO A 226 10.30 0.95 4.51
N ARG A 227 11.20 0.59 5.44
CA ARG A 227 11.28 1.21 6.78
C ARG A 227 11.42 2.73 6.75
N GLU A 228 12.07 3.27 5.74
CA GLU A 228 12.21 4.72 5.54
C GLU A 228 10.84 5.40 5.34
N GLN A 229 9.97 4.82 4.51
CA GLN A 229 8.62 5.35 4.29
C GLN A 229 7.75 5.20 5.53
N GLN A 230 7.85 4.06 6.24
CA GLN A 230 7.13 3.87 7.50
C GLN A 230 7.53 4.90 8.56
N ARG A 231 8.84 5.22 8.66
CA ARG A 231 9.34 6.27 9.56
C ARG A 231 8.80 7.64 9.18
N ALA A 232 8.85 8.00 7.90
CA ALA A 232 8.29 9.26 7.43
C ALA A 232 6.79 9.39 7.75
N MET A 233 6.02 8.31 7.61
CA MET A 233 4.60 8.27 7.99
C MET A 233 4.39 8.44 9.50
N SER A 234 5.20 7.77 10.32
CA SER A 234 5.16 7.91 11.78
C SER A 234 5.52 9.32 12.23
N GLU A 235 6.57 9.92 11.67
CA GLU A 235 6.97 11.31 11.94
C GLU A 235 5.88 12.31 11.50
N CYS A 236 5.21 12.05 10.38
CA CYS A 236 4.08 12.84 9.92
C CYS A 236 2.92 12.82 10.94
N LEU A 237 2.60 11.65 11.50
CA LEU A 237 1.58 11.50 12.54
C LEU A 237 1.97 12.20 13.84
N LEU A 238 3.23 12.04 14.28
CA LEU A 238 3.77 12.68 15.49
C LEU A 238 3.92 14.20 15.37
N SER A 239 3.79 14.76 14.16
CA SER A 239 3.74 16.21 13.97
C SER A 239 2.43 16.83 14.45
N LEU A 240 1.38 16.03 14.69
CA LEU A 240 0.11 16.48 15.24
C LEU A 240 0.21 16.57 16.78
N PRO A 241 -0.02 17.74 17.40
CA PRO A 241 0.13 17.92 18.85
C PRO A 241 -0.73 16.98 19.71
N GLU A 242 -1.89 16.58 19.19
CA GLU A 242 -2.86 15.73 19.87
C GLU A 242 -2.48 14.23 19.83
N VAL A 243 -1.59 13.84 18.91
CA VAL A 243 -1.09 12.47 18.76
C VAL A 243 0.16 12.31 19.62
N ARG A 244 0.04 11.54 20.70
CA ARG A 244 1.15 11.28 21.65
C ARG A 244 2.09 10.20 21.18
N GLY A 245 1.61 9.31 20.31
CA GLY A 245 2.34 8.15 19.82
C GLY A 245 1.65 7.55 18.59
N ALA A 246 2.42 6.86 17.76
CA ALA A 246 1.90 6.08 16.64
C ALA A 246 2.69 4.77 16.55
N HIS A 247 2.01 3.64 16.73
CA HIS A 247 2.61 2.31 16.77
C HIS A 247 1.79 1.29 15.96
N ASP A 248 2.27 0.05 15.92
CA ASP A 248 1.76 -1.05 15.09
C ASP A 248 1.40 -0.64 13.65
N LEU A 249 2.32 0.11 13.01
CA LEU A 249 2.13 0.61 11.67
C LEU A 249 2.26 -0.53 10.65
N ARG A 250 1.11 -1.08 10.24
CA ARG A 250 1.01 -2.16 9.27
C ARG A 250 0.66 -1.58 7.92
N SER A 251 1.52 -1.81 6.94
CA SER A 251 1.34 -1.31 5.58
C SER A 251 1.31 -2.46 4.59
N ARG A 252 0.55 -2.28 3.52
CA ARG A 252 0.53 -3.19 2.38
C ARG A 252 0.29 -2.41 1.09
N THR A 253 0.65 -3.03 -0.02
CA THR A 253 0.42 -2.47 -1.36
C THR A 253 -0.71 -3.22 -2.05
N LEU A 254 -1.55 -2.52 -2.80
CA LEU A 254 -2.67 -3.06 -3.57
C LEU A 254 -2.70 -2.36 -4.93
N ALA A 255 -2.28 -3.05 -6.00
CA ALA A 255 -2.16 -2.53 -7.36
C ALA A 255 -1.48 -1.14 -7.43
N GLY A 256 -0.34 -0.99 -6.75
CA GLY A 256 0.42 0.25 -6.69
C GLY A 256 -0.14 1.35 -5.76
N ARG A 257 -1.20 1.06 -5.00
CA ARG A 257 -1.73 1.91 -3.91
C ARG A 257 -1.28 1.39 -2.56
N ILE A 258 -1.19 2.28 -1.59
CA ILE A 258 -0.79 1.92 -0.23
C ILE A 258 -2.03 1.90 0.67
N VAL A 259 -2.19 0.81 1.41
CA VAL A 259 -3.15 0.70 2.53
C VAL A 259 -2.36 0.66 3.83
N LEU A 260 -2.82 1.43 4.80
CA LEU A 260 -2.17 1.58 6.10
C LEU A 260 -3.14 1.28 7.24
N GLU A 261 -2.66 0.53 8.21
CA GLU A 261 -3.27 0.33 9.52
C GLU A 261 -2.32 0.92 10.57
N VAL A 262 -2.86 1.72 11.49
CA VAL A 262 -2.04 2.40 12.51
C VAL A 262 -2.81 2.56 13.82
N HIS A 263 -2.10 2.39 14.93
CA HIS A 263 -2.60 2.73 16.25
C HIS A 263 -2.15 4.13 16.62
N LEU A 264 -3.09 5.00 17.01
CA LEU A 264 -2.84 6.37 17.40
C LEU A 264 -3.05 6.51 18.90
N LEU A 265 -1.97 6.77 19.62
CA LEU A 265 -2.01 7.04 21.06
C LEU A 265 -2.46 8.49 21.29
N VAL A 266 -3.58 8.65 21.98
CA VAL A 266 -4.16 9.95 22.33
C VAL A 266 -4.30 10.09 23.84
N ALA A 267 -4.81 11.24 24.32
CA ALA A 267 -5.03 11.43 25.75
C ALA A 267 -6.17 10.51 26.26
N PRO A 268 -6.00 9.79 27.39
CA PRO A 268 -6.99 8.80 27.87
C PRO A 268 -8.31 9.41 28.39
N ARG A 269 -8.34 10.73 28.61
CA ARG A 269 -9.49 11.47 29.17
C ARG A 269 -10.09 12.44 28.17
N ILE A 270 -10.27 11.97 26.94
CA ILE A 270 -11.00 12.69 25.89
C ILE A 270 -12.29 11.94 25.57
N SER A 271 -13.22 12.63 24.93
CA SER A 271 -14.42 11.97 24.41
C SER A 271 -14.08 11.05 23.24
N VAL A 272 -14.87 9.99 23.03
CA VAL A 272 -14.74 9.14 21.84
C VAL A 272 -14.87 9.96 20.55
N SER A 273 -15.73 10.98 20.55
CA SER A 273 -15.89 11.93 19.44
C SER A 273 -14.63 12.74 19.16
N GLU A 274 -13.91 13.19 20.19
CA GLU A 274 -12.65 13.92 20.03
C GLU A 274 -11.53 13.02 19.54
N GLY A 275 -11.42 11.81 20.08
CA GLY A 275 -10.49 10.79 19.58
C GLY A 275 -10.73 10.46 18.10
N HIS A 276 -12.00 10.32 17.69
CA HIS A 276 -12.38 10.13 16.29
C HIS A 276 -11.99 11.32 15.40
N ALA A 277 -12.17 12.56 15.89
CA ALA A 277 -11.77 13.76 15.16
C ALA A 277 -10.24 13.83 14.97
N ILE A 278 -9.45 13.52 16.02
CA ILE A 278 -7.99 13.44 15.93
C ILE A 278 -7.58 12.42 14.86
N GLY A 279 -8.20 11.23 14.86
CA GLY A 279 -7.96 10.21 13.84
C GLY A 279 -8.27 10.68 12.42
N HIS A 280 -9.39 11.40 12.21
CA HIS A 280 -9.70 12.00 10.91
C HIS A 280 -8.65 13.02 10.45
N HIS A 281 -8.16 13.88 11.36
CA HIS A 281 -7.10 14.82 11.04
C HIS A 281 -5.78 14.12 10.72
N ALA A 282 -5.44 13.04 11.44
CA ALA A 282 -4.28 12.19 11.16
C ALA A 282 -4.34 11.56 9.75
N VAL A 283 -5.49 10.98 9.38
CA VAL A 283 -5.69 10.42 8.03
C VAL A 283 -5.59 11.50 6.96
N ALA A 284 -6.22 12.66 7.16
CA ALA A 284 -6.16 13.76 6.21
C ALA A 284 -4.72 14.27 5.99
N ARG A 285 -3.95 14.39 7.08
CA ARG A 285 -2.55 14.79 7.05
C ARG A 285 -1.71 13.78 6.28
N LEU A 286 -1.83 12.49 6.59
CA LEU A 286 -1.13 11.42 5.88
C LEU A 286 -1.45 11.42 4.37
N LYS A 287 -2.73 11.49 4.00
CA LYS A 287 -3.14 11.51 2.58
C LYS A 287 -2.63 12.75 1.84
N SER A 288 -2.43 13.87 2.54
CA SER A 288 -1.86 15.09 1.95
C SER A 288 -0.37 14.98 1.65
N GLU A 289 0.41 14.32 2.51
CA GLU A 289 1.86 14.15 2.31
C GLU A 289 2.22 12.94 1.45
N PHE A 290 1.39 11.90 1.48
CA PHE A 290 1.62 10.65 0.77
C PHE A 290 0.46 10.39 -0.22
N PRO A 291 0.47 11.00 -1.42
CA PRO A 291 -0.62 10.85 -2.40
C PRO A 291 -0.87 9.41 -2.89
N GLN A 292 0.07 8.49 -2.65
CA GLN A 292 -0.05 7.06 -2.98
C GLN A 292 -0.88 6.28 -1.93
N LEU A 293 -1.15 6.90 -0.77
CA LEU A 293 -1.93 6.33 0.31
C LEU A 293 -3.43 6.39 -0.03
N SER A 294 -4.02 5.24 -0.36
CA SER A 294 -5.43 5.16 -0.74
C SER A 294 -6.33 5.10 0.48
N ASP A 295 -6.01 4.21 1.42
CA ASP A 295 -6.84 3.94 2.58
C ASP A 295 -6.01 3.85 3.87
N VAL A 296 -6.61 4.33 4.95
CA VAL A 296 -6.00 4.36 6.28
C VAL A 296 -7.05 3.95 7.29
N LEU A 297 -6.86 2.77 7.88
CA LEU A 297 -7.60 2.35 9.05
C LEU A 297 -6.78 2.75 10.28
N TYR A 298 -7.42 3.40 11.24
CA TYR A 298 -6.76 3.77 12.47
C TYR A 298 -7.53 3.21 13.67
N HIS A 299 -6.77 2.82 14.69
CA HIS A 299 -7.28 2.54 16.02
C HIS A 299 -6.88 3.68 16.95
N ILE A 300 -7.77 4.05 17.88
CA ILE A 300 -7.49 5.11 18.86
C ILE A 300 -7.19 4.43 20.20
N ASP A 301 -5.94 4.57 20.63
CA ASP A 301 -5.45 3.99 21.88
C ASP A 301 -5.38 5.06 22.97
N PRO A 302 -5.99 4.82 24.14
CA PRO A 302 -5.85 5.72 25.28
C PRO A 302 -4.51 5.53 26.01
N GLU A 303 -3.85 4.38 25.84
CA GLU A 303 -2.65 3.94 26.56
C GLU A 303 -1.74 3.15 25.61
N ASP A 304 -0.43 3.13 25.88
CA ASP A 304 0.54 2.45 25.02
C ASP A 304 0.47 0.93 25.23
N ASP A 305 -0.07 0.22 24.24
CA ASP A 305 -0.21 -1.23 24.25
C ASP A 305 0.80 -1.95 23.32
N SER A 306 1.84 -1.24 22.87
CA SER A 306 2.82 -1.76 21.89
C SER A 306 3.54 -3.03 22.34
N HIS A 307 3.56 -3.30 23.65
CA HIS A 307 4.11 -4.51 24.26
C HIS A 307 3.14 -5.70 24.33
N ILE A 308 1.82 -5.48 24.19
CA ILE A 308 0.79 -6.53 24.35
C ILE A 308 0.70 -7.41 23.09
N GLY A 309 1.03 -6.86 21.92
CA GLY A 309 1.01 -7.55 20.62
C GLY A 309 2.28 -8.33 20.27
N GLN A 310 3.36 -8.20 21.03
CA GLN A 310 4.47 -9.15 20.96
C GLN A 310 4.00 -10.41 21.68
N ALA A 311 3.57 -11.41 20.92
CA ALA A 311 3.22 -12.72 21.44
C ALA A 311 4.44 -13.34 22.14
N ASP A 312 4.68 -12.95 23.38
CA ASP A 312 5.49 -13.72 24.31
C ASP A 312 4.64 -14.92 24.69
N THR A 313 4.75 -15.97 23.88
CA THR A 313 4.04 -17.25 24.03
C THR A 313 4.33 -17.94 25.37
N THR A 314 5.25 -17.38 26.18
CA THR A 314 5.62 -17.88 27.50
C THR A 314 4.72 -17.36 28.62
N HIS A 315 4.04 -16.22 28.45
CA HIS A 315 3.16 -15.63 29.46
C HIS A 315 1.94 -14.95 28.83
N PRO A 316 0.87 -15.70 28.46
CA PRO A 316 -0.41 -15.08 28.20
C PRO A 316 -0.88 -14.47 29.51
N THR A 317 -0.73 -13.16 29.67
CA THR A 317 -1.33 -12.47 30.82
C THR A 317 -2.83 -12.44 30.52
N PRO A 318 -3.69 -13.20 31.24
CA PRO A 318 -5.12 -13.08 31.04
C PRO A 318 -5.50 -11.70 31.58
N MET A 319 -5.62 -10.70 30.70
CA MET A 319 -6.30 -9.47 31.06
C MET A 319 -7.75 -9.86 31.35
N GLN A 320 -8.11 -10.00 32.64
CA GLN A 320 -9.51 -10.00 33.03
C GLN A 320 -10.09 -8.67 32.55
N PRO A 321 -11.15 -8.68 31.72
CA PRO A 321 -11.75 -7.45 31.26
C PRO A 321 -12.31 -6.68 32.46
N LEU A 322 -12.10 -5.37 32.46
CA LEU A 322 -12.77 -4.48 33.40
C LEU A 322 -14.29 -4.59 33.23
N PRO A 323 -15.06 -4.41 34.32
CA PRO A 323 -16.51 -4.56 34.27
C PRO A 323 -17.13 -3.55 33.32
N LEU A 324 -18.19 -3.95 32.63
CA LEU A 324 -18.91 -3.05 31.73
C LEU A 324 -19.77 -2.06 32.51
N ARG A 325 -20.19 -0.98 31.83
CA ARG A 325 -20.99 0.11 32.43
C ARG A 325 -22.18 -0.38 33.28
N SER A 326 -22.93 -1.37 32.81
CA SER A 326 -24.09 -1.91 33.53
C SER A 326 -23.71 -2.61 34.83
N GLU A 327 -22.60 -3.35 34.82
CA GLU A 327 -22.05 -4.03 36.00
C GLU A 327 -21.49 -3.02 37.00
N ILE A 328 -20.79 -1.99 36.49
CA ILE A 328 -20.32 -0.85 37.29
C ILE A 328 -21.50 -0.17 37.99
N ILE A 329 -22.55 0.19 37.26
CA ILE A 329 -23.73 0.85 37.85
C ILE A 329 -24.36 -0.04 38.92
N THR A 330 -24.54 -1.34 38.64
CA THR A 330 -25.13 -2.29 39.60
C THR A 330 -24.30 -2.39 40.88
N ALA A 331 -22.97 -2.46 40.76
CA ALA A 331 -22.07 -2.51 41.90
C ALA A 331 -22.06 -1.20 42.71
N LEU A 332 -22.08 -0.05 42.01
CA LEU A 332 -22.13 1.26 42.65
C LEU A 332 -23.49 1.53 43.31
N ASP A 333 -24.60 1.06 42.75
CA ASP A 333 -25.93 1.17 43.36
C ASP A 333 -25.98 0.48 44.72
N VAL A 334 -25.34 -0.69 44.88
CA VAL A 334 -25.28 -1.39 46.17
C VAL A 334 -24.64 -0.52 47.27
N CYS A 335 -23.60 0.24 46.92
CA CYS A 335 -22.85 1.07 47.86
C CYS A 335 -23.45 2.49 48.02
N TRP A 336 -24.05 3.05 46.98
CA TRP A 336 -24.40 4.47 46.89
C TRP A 336 -25.88 4.76 46.71
N GLN A 337 -26.76 3.75 46.68
CA GLN A 337 -28.22 3.94 46.53
C GLN A 337 -28.82 4.93 47.53
N LEU A 338 -28.27 5.08 48.75
CA LEU A 338 -28.78 6.02 49.74
C LEU A 338 -28.04 7.37 49.73
N HIS A 339 -26.97 7.50 48.94
CA HIS A 339 -26.14 8.69 48.92
C HIS A 339 -26.79 9.78 48.04
N PRO A 340 -27.09 10.98 48.57
CA PRO A 340 -27.88 11.98 47.83
C PRO A 340 -27.24 12.44 46.52
N VAL A 341 -25.90 12.56 46.48
CA VAL A 341 -25.14 12.91 45.25
C VAL A 341 -25.26 11.85 44.17
N TRP A 342 -25.43 10.57 44.55
CA TRP A 342 -25.65 9.51 43.57
C TRP A 342 -27.08 9.60 43.01
N GLN A 343 -28.08 9.90 43.83
CA GLN A 343 -29.47 10.07 43.38
C GLN A 343 -29.67 11.29 42.48
N GLU A 344 -29.03 12.41 42.82
CA GLU A 344 -29.12 13.68 42.08
C GLU A 344 -28.12 13.78 40.91
N ARG A 345 -27.44 12.68 40.55
CA ARG A 345 -26.45 12.69 39.46
C ARG A 345 -27.13 13.00 38.13
N SER A 346 -26.63 14.02 37.43
CA SER A 346 -27.04 14.34 36.07
C SER A 346 -26.24 13.55 35.03
N GLY A 347 -25.06 13.06 35.39
CA GLY A 347 -24.17 12.33 34.49
C GLY A 347 -23.21 11.39 35.21
N LEU A 348 -22.74 10.39 34.47
CA LEU A 348 -21.72 9.43 34.89
C LEU A 348 -20.73 9.25 33.74
N MET A 349 -19.48 9.61 33.94
CA MET A 349 -18.40 9.34 32.98
C MET A 349 -17.47 8.28 33.58
N LEU A 350 -17.10 7.31 32.75
CA LEU A 350 -16.25 6.19 33.14
C LEU A 350 -14.96 6.28 32.31
N HIS A 351 -13.82 6.28 32.98
CA HIS A 351 -12.52 6.20 32.31
C HIS A 351 -11.89 4.86 32.66
N TYR A 352 -11.74 4.01 31.65
CA TYR A 352 -11.06 2.72 31.77
C TYR A 352 -9.56 3.00 31.66
N VAL A 353 -8.82 2.75 32.74
CA VAL A 353 -7.39 3.03 32.83
C VAL A 353 -6.68 1.72 33.15
N ASN A 354 -6.05 1.17 32.13
CA ASN A 354 -5.20 -0.02 32.21
C ASN A 354 -3.77 0.48 32.13
N HIS A 355 -3.20 0.98 33.24
CA HIS A 355 -1.85 1.53 33.29
C HIS A 355 -0.75 0.54 32.79
N VAL A 356 -0.63 0.38 31.48
CA VAL A 356 0.50 -0.23 30.80
C VAL A 356 1.42 0.93 30.46
N THR A 357 2.03 1.50 31.50
CA THR A 357 3.04 2.55 31.30
C THR A 357 4.41 1.91 31.30
N THR A 358 5.12 2.03 30.17
CA THR A 358 6.58 1.90 30.13
C THR A 358 7.22 3.30 30.14
N PRO A 359 8.36 3.49 30.84
CA PRO A 359 9.12 2.48 31.58
C PRO A 359 8.51 2.14 32.96
N PRO A 360 8.83 0.95 33.52
CA PRO A 360 8.25 0.40 34.76
C PRO A 360 8.69 1.11 36.07
N SER A 361 9.04 2.40 36.00
CA SER A 361 9.54 3.17 37.15
C SER A 361 8.43 3.70 38.07
N ALA A 362 7.18 3.58 37.69
CA ALA A 362 6.03 3.84 38.55
C ALA A 362 5.38 2.51 38.96
N PRO A 363 4.91 2.34 40.21
CA PRO A 363 4.13 1.17 40.58
C PRO A 363 2.90 1.12 39.67
N SER A 364 2.89 0.16 38.74
CA SER A 364 1.75 -0.13 37.88
C SER A 364 0.56 -0.45 38.78
N SER A 365 -0.32 0.53 39.00
CA SER A 365 -1.60 0.28 39.66
C SER A 365 -2.37 -0.74 38.83
N ALA A 366 -3.08 -1.65 39.49
CA ALA A 366 -3.93 -2.61 38.81
C ALA A 366 -4.91 -1.89 37.85
N PRO A 367 -5.31 -2.54 36.75
CA PRO A 367 -6.43 -2.12 35.91
C PRO A 367 -7.60 -1.62 36.76
N HIS A 368 -8.08 -0.41 36.47
CA HIS A 368 -9.19 0.16 37.22
C HIS A 368 -10.07 1.05 36.36
N VAL A 369 -11.23 1.39 36.91
CA VAL A 369 -12.16 2.35 36.32
C VAL A 369 -12.27 3.56 37.24
N ASP A 370 -11.90 4.72 36.71
CA ASP A 370 -12.17 6.00 37.33
C ASP A 370 -13.61 6.42 37.04
N VAL A 371 -14.28 6.94 38.08
CA VAL A 371 -15.69 7.33 38.02
C VAL A 371 -15.79 8.84 38.21
N GLN A 372 -16.32 9.54 37.21
CA GLN A 372 -16.66 10.94 37.32
C GLN A 372 -18.17 11.11 37.38
N LEU A 373 -18.64 11.64 38.51
CA LEU A 373 -20.03 12.00 38.74
C LEU A 373 -20.24 13.47 38.38
N GLU A 374 -21.33 13.73 37.69
CA GLU A 374 -21.76 15.08 37.36
C GLU A 374 -23.04 15.39 38.11
N VAL A 375 -23.07 16.55 38.78
CA VAL A 375 -24.24 17.02 39.54
C VAL A 375 -24.47 18.49 39.21
N ALA A 376 -25.74 18.87 39.03
CA ALA A 376 -26.12 20.25 38.81
C ALA A 376 -25.81 21.11 40.04
N GLU A 377 -25.33 22.34 39.84
CA GLU A 377 -24.97 23.27 40.92
C GLU A 377 -26.13 23.55 41.90
N GLN A 378 -27.35 23.68 41.39
CA GLN A 378 -28.55 23.88 42.20
C GLN A 378 -28.83 22.69 43.12
N ALA A 379 -28.69 21.46 42.59
CA ALA A 379 -28.89 20.24 43.35
C ALA A 379 -27.80 20.08 44.43
N PHE A 380 -26.53 20.33 44.07
CA PHE A 380 -25.43 20.25 45.03
C PHE A 380 -25.55 21.30 46.16
N THR A 381 -25.98 22.52 45.82
CA THR A 381 -26.20 23.58 46.81
C THR A 381 -27.34 23.22 47.75
N SER A 382 -28.47 22.74 47.22
CA SER A 382 -29.61 22.25 48.03
C SER A 382 -29.21 21.10 48.97
N LEU A 383 -28.40 20.16 48.49
CA LEU A 383 -27.90 19.04 49.29
C LEU A 383 -26.96 19.51 50.42
N SER A 384 -26.11 20.50 50.15
CA SER A 384 -25.23 21.10 51.16
C SER A 384 -26.02 21.92 52.18
N GLU A 385 -27.04 22.67 51.77
CA GLU A 385 -27.89 23.47 52.66
C GLU A 385 -28.74 22.60 53.58
N CYS A 386 -29.14 21.40 53.12
CA CYS A 386 -29.88 20.43 53.92
C CYS A 386 -29.00 19.57 54.85
N ASN A 387 -27.69 19.79 54.92
CA ASN A 387 -26.71 18.89 55.59
C ASN A 387 -26.75 17.44 55.09
N LEU A 388 -27.22 17.21 53.86
CA LEU A 388 -27.34 15.88 53.25
C LEU A 388 -26.11 15.51 52.41
N ALA A 389 -25.24 16.47 52.11
CA ALA A 389 -23.91 16.24 51.57
C ALA A 389 -22.89 17.16 52.29
N PRO A 390 -21.62 16.73 52.44
CA PRO A 390 -20.57 17.61 52.96
C PRO A 390 -20.46 18.91 52.15
N SER A 391 -20.21 20.03 52.83
CA SER A 391 -20.11 21.36 52.21
C SER A 391 -18.94 21.53 51.23
N SER A 392 -18.02 20.55 51.20
CA SER A 392 -16.86 20.52 50.32
C SER A 392 -16.90 19.30 49.40
N ARG A 393 -16.66 19.53 48.10
CA ARG A 393 -16.53 18.48 47.08
C ARG A 393 -15.59 17.35 47.50
N ASN A 394 -14.47 17.70 48.13
CA ASN A 394 -13.46 16.71 48.54
C ASN A 394 -14.01 15.78 49.62
N THR A 395 -14.73 16.32 50.60
CA THR A 395 -15.31 15.51 51.68
C THR A 395 -16.40 14.57 51.17
N THR A 396 -17.19 15.01 50.17
CA THR A 396 -18.16 14.14 49.48
C THR A 396 -17.47 13.00 48.72
N VAL A 397 -16.39 13.30 48.01
CA VAL A 397 -15.60 12.29 47.28
C VAL A 397 -14.99 11.27 48.26
N ASP A 398 -14.43 11.72 49.38
CA ASP A 398 -13.87 10.85 50.42
C ASP A 398 -14.92 9.91 51.02
N GLU A 399 -16.15 10.40 51.21
CA GLU A 399 -17.27 9.60 51.70
C GLU A 399 -17.69 8.53 50.68
N LEU A 400 -17.86 8.90 49.40
CA LEU A 400 -18.16 7.96 48.32
C LEU A 400 -17.07 6.89 48.18
N GLN A 401 -15.80 7.29 48.25
CA GLN A 401 -14.66 6.37 48.20
C GLN A 401 -14.67 5.40 49.39
N ARG A 402 -15.03 5.88 50.59
CA ARG A 402 -15.14 5.03 51.79
C ARG A 402 -16.27 4.01 51.67
N LEU A 403 -17.42 4.40 51.12
CA LEU A 403 -18.57 3.52 50.91
C LEU A 403 -18.29 2.43 49.85
N ALA A 404 -17.45 2.72 48.87
CA ALA A 404 -17.09 1.80 47.79
C ALA A 404 -15.73 1.08 47.98
N LYS A 405 -15.15 1.12 49.18
CA LYS A 405 -13.81 0.57 49.49
C LYS A 405 -13.62 -0.91 49.13
N ASP A 406 -14.70 -1.68 49.10
CA ASP A 406 -14.65 -3.13 48.84
C ASP A 406 -14.63 -3.47 47.33
N ILE A 407 -14.82 -2.45 46.47
CA ILE A 407 -14.79 -2.59 45.01
C ILE A 407 -13.33 -2.50 44.53
N ARG A 408 -12.73 -3.66 44.22
CA ARG A 408 -11.31 -3.76 43.88
C ARG A 408 -10.89 -3.08 42.56
N TRP A 409 -11.79 -2.98 41.60
CA TRP A 409 -11.53 -2.35 40.30
C TRP A 409 -11.80 -0.84 40.30
N LEU A 410 -12.35 -0.28 41.38
CA LEU A 410 -12.70 1.13 41.44
C LEU A 410 -11.44 1.96 41.69
N GLY A 411 -11.17 2.90 40.78
CA GLY A 411 -10.07 3.84 40.90
C GLY A 411 -10.48 5.10 41.66
N THR A 412 -10.14 6.24 41.06
CA THR A 412 -10.42 7.57 41.59
C THR A 412 -11.85 7.98 41.28
N ILE A 413 -12.53 8.53 42.28
CA ILE A 413 -13.82 9.19 42.11
C ILE A 413 -13.60 10.70 41.94
N ARG A 414 -14.27 11.30 40.95
CA ARG A 414 -14.30 12.75 40.76
C ARG A 414 -15.74 13.26 40.80
N LEU A 415 -15.94 14.42 41.39
CA LEU A 415 -17.22 15.11 41.40
C LEU A 415 -17.09 16.42 40.61
N SER A 416 -17.79 16.50 39.49
CA SER A 416 -17.91 17.72 38.67
C SER A 416 -19.25 18.37 38.98
N ILE A 417 -19.21 19.64 39.39
CA ILE A 417 -20.41 20.44 39.58
C ILE A 417 -20.61 21.27 38.33
N ILE A 418 -21.73 21.05 37.66
CA ILE A 418 -22.06 21.74 36.42
C ILE A 418 -23.00 22.89 36.76
N SER A 419 -22.54 24.12 36.54
CA SER A 419 -23.41 25.28 36.55
C SER A 419 -24.30 25.21 35.32
N ARG A 420 -25.63 25.10 35.53
CA ARG A 420 -26.58 25.35 34.44
C ARG A 420 -26.52 26.84 34.12
N ALA A 421 -25.61 27.24 33.24
CA ALA A 421 -25.85 28.42 32.43
C ALA A 421 -27.06 28.08 31.54
N GLN A 422 -28.21 28.66 31.89
CA GLN A 422 -29.48 28.63 31.16
C GLN A 422 -29.46 27.87 29.83
N ASP A 423 -30.02 26.66 29.82
CA ASP A 423 -30.66 26.11 28.62
C ASP A 423 -31.92 26.95 28.36
N ALA A 424 -31.74 28.11 27.76
CA ALA A 424 -32.76 28.86 27.06
C ALA A 424 -32.18 29.20 25.69
N GLU A 425 -32.80 28.63 24.64
CA GLU A 425 -32.56 28.85 23.20
C GLU A 425 -31.23 28.21 22.69
N THR A 426 -31.20 27.26 21.75
CA THR A 426 -32.09 26.83 20.66
C THR A 426 -31.63 25.48 20.14
#